data_AF-A0A3D9MHF6-F1
#
_entry.id   AF-A0A3D9MHF6-F1
#
_cell.length_a   1.000
_cell.length_b   1.000
_cell.length_c   1.000
_cell.angle_alpha   90.00
_cell.angle_beta   90.00
_cell.angle_gamma   90.00
#
_symmetry.space_group_name_H-M   'P 1'
#
loop_
_entity.id
_entity.type
_entity.pdbx_description
1 polymer ?
#
loop_
_entity_poly.entity_id
_entity_poly.type
_entity_poly.pdbx_seq_one_letter_code
_entity_poly.pdbx_strand_id
1 'polypeptide(L)'
;MTVSVQTIAERLCAGGVIPYLGPALLALCPDTAAPATPLALAEIITAKVSVLYKIRTRLTQAAQFIENFKHRKSLVSVMNEAFAMTSTPSALHCALAAMGAGLVVDSWYDDTFACALAQSRPQGGWAQLQGLSQAEHFGHWFAAYSADGALLDAVPASGALLYKPIGGHAPASNYLVSDSDFVEVMTEIDIQTPIPPAVQAWRRGRSFLFLGCRFDDQLTRSFARQIMKRSSDMHWAVLPDEPTRMEARFLEEQGITCIAMPLGGFAEALVDALQPTLAA
;
A
#
# COMPACT_ATOMS: atom_id res chain seq x y z
N MET A 1 3.97 -26.16 5.03
CA MET A 1 3.65 -26.59 3.66
C MET A 1 4.10 -25.49 2.71
N THR A 2 4.94 -25.80 1.73
CA THR A 2 5.39 -24.84 0.72
C THR A 2 4.27 -24.65 -0.30
N VAL A 3 3.70 -23.45 -0.41
CA VAL A 3 2.72 -23.13 -1.45
C VAL A 3 3.47 -22.86 -2.76
N SER A 4 2.94 -23.31 -3.89
CA SER A 4 3.51 -22.98 -5.20
C SER A 4 3.00 -21.62 -5.70
N VAL A 5 3.79 -20.95 -6.54
CA VAL A 5 3.37 -19.71 -7.22
C VAL A 5 2.09 -19.93 -8.04
N GLN A 6 1.99 -21.10 -8.69
CA GLN A 6 0.81 -21.50 -9.46
C GLN A 6 -0.46 -21.53 -8.60
N THR A 7 -0.41 -22.12 -7.40
CA THR A 7 -1.57 -22.14 -6.49
C THR A 7 -1.96 -20.74 -6.02
N ILE A 8 -0.98 -19.86 -5.81
CA ILE A 8 -1.26 -18.46 -5.48
C ILE A 8 -1.94 -17.75 -6.65
N ALA A 9 -1.45 -17.94 -7.88
CA ALA A 9 -2.02 -17.37 -9.11
C ALA A 9 -3.48 -17.81 -9.31
N GLU A 10 -3.77 -19.11 -9.17
CA GLU A 10 -5.13 -19.65 -9.26
C GLU A 10 -6.07 -19.02 -8.22
N ARG A 11 -5.61 -18.89 -6.96
CA ARG A 11 -6.40 -18.27 -5.90
C ARG A 11 -6.57 -16.76 -6.08
N LEU A 12 -5.60 -16.07 -6.68
CA LEU A 12 -5.69 -14.67 -7.07
C LEU A 12 -6.76 -14.49 -8.17
N CYS A 13 -6.71 -15.30 -9.24
CA CYS A 13 -7.70 -15.28 -10.33
C CYS A 13 -9.12 -15.59 -9.85
N ALA A 14 -9.26 -16.51 -8.88
CA ALA A 14 -10.54 -16.81 -8.24
C ALA A 14 -11.03 -15.71 -7.27
N GLY A 15 -10.28 -14.63 -7.08
CA GLY A 15 -10.60 -13.54 -6.16
C GLY A 15 -10.50 -13.93 -4.68
N GLY A 16 -9.77 -15.00 -4.36
CA GLY A 16 -9.55 -15.50 -3.00
C GLY A 16 -8.34 -14.91 -2.28
N VAL A 17 -7.57 -14.05 -2.96
CA VAL A 17 -6.34 -13.42 -2.44
C VAL A 17 -6.34 -11.92 -2.74
N ILE A 18 -5.93 -11.11 -1.77
CA ILE A 18 -5.71 -9.67 -1.85
C ILE A 18 -4.23 -9.40 -2.05
N PRO A 19 -3.81 -8.80 -3.17
CA PRO A 19 -2.48 -8.22 -3.27
C PRO A 19 -2.32 -7.08 -2.27
N TYR A 20 -1.28 -7.15 -1.45
CA TYR A 20 -0.85 -6.08 -0.55
C TYR A 20 0.54 -5.63 -0.98
N LEU A 21 0.61 -4.42 -1.54
CA LEU A 21 1.80 -3.86 -2.17
C LEU A 21 2.53 -2.96 -1.18
N GLY A 22 3.82 -3.21 -1.00
CA GLY A 22 4.73 -2.39 -0.24
C GLY A 22 5.71 -1.62 -1.13
N PRO A 23 6.42 -0.64 -0.56
CA PRO A 23 7.26 0.28 -1.33
C PRO A 23 8.42 -0.38 -2.06
N ALA A 24 8.92 -1.53 -1.60
CA ALA A 24 10.01 -2.24 -2.27
C ALA A 24 9.58 -2.85 -3.62
N LEU A 25 8.28 -2.85 -3.95
CA LEU A 25 7.79 -3.24 -5.26
C LEU A 25 8.29 -2.32 -6.38
N LEU A 26 8.64 -1.07 -6.05
CA LEU A 26 9.25 -0.12 -6.98
C LEU A 26 10.62 -0.57 -7.50
N ALA A 27 11.29 -1.51 -6.81
CA ALA A 27 12.53 -2.12 -7.31
C ALA A 27 12.32 -2.99 -8.56
N LEU A 28 11.07 -3.37 -8.87
CA LEU A 28 10.71 -4.09 -10.10
C LEU A 28 10.48 -3.15 -11.28
N CYS A 29 10.32 -1.85 -11.04
CA CYS A 29 10.08 -0.88 -12.09
C CYS A 29 11.36 -0.67 -12.91
N PRO A 30 11.27 -0.50 -14.24
CA PRO A 30 12.43 -0.20 -15.08
C PRO A 30 13.16 1.08 -14.64
N ASP A 31 12.41 2.02 -14.07
CA ASP A 31 12.88 3.27 -13.49
C ASP A 31 12.34 3.42 -12.06
N THR A 32 13.19 3.90 -11.15
CA THR A 32 12.79 4.23 -9.77
C THR A 32 12.73 5.76 -9.64
N ALA A 33 11.54 6.31 -9.87
CA ALA A 33 11.29 7.76 -9.87
C ALA A 33 10.84 8.30 -8.50
N ALA A 34 10.26 7.44 -7.66
CA ALA A 34 9.78 7.77 -6.31
C ALA A 34 10.64 7.10 -5.23
N PRO A 35 10.70 7.67 -4.00
CA PRO A 35 11.44 7.04 -2.90
C PRO A 35 10.81 5.71 -2.50
N ALA A 36 11.57 4.62 -2.58
CA ALA A 36 11.11 3.26 -2.28
C ALA A 36 11.28 2.83 -0.82
N THR A 37 11.64 3.75 0.09
CA THR A 37 11.76 3.46 1.52
C THR A 37 11.37 4.68 2.38
N PRO A 38 10.94 4.47 3.64
CA PRO A 38 10.75 5.56 4.60
C PRO A 38 12.03 6.38 4.84
N LEU A 39 13.20 5.75 4.82
CA LEU A 39 14.49 6.43 4.98
C LEU A 39 14.77 7.37 3.80
N ALA A 40 14.62 6.89 2.56
CA ALA A 40 14.82 7.71 1.37
C ALA A 40 13.85 8.90 1.33
N LEU A 41 12.60 8.68 1.73
CA LEU A 41 11.61 9.76 1.84
C LEU A 41 12.00 10.77 2.93
N ALA A 42 12.49 10.32 4.09
CA ALA A 42 12.97 11.21 5.15
C ALA A 42 14.17 12.06 4.68
N GLU A 43 15.10 11.48 3.92
CA GLU A 43 16.25 12.20 3.36
C GLU A 43 15.81 13.30 2.36
N ILE A 44 14.85 13.00 1.48
CA ILE A 44 14.28 13.99 0.54
C ILE A 44 13.62 15.14 1.31
N ILE A 45 12.76 14.81 2.27
CA ILE A 45 12.00 15.79 3.05
C ILE A 45 12.95 16.71 3.83
N THR A 46 13.97 16.14 4.47
CA THR A 46 14.87 16.87 5.37
C THR A 46 15.98 17.63 4.63
N ALA A 47 16.23 17.29 3.36
CA ALA A 47 17.03 18.12 2.47
C ALA A 47 16.30 19.41 2.07
N LYS A 48 14.97 19.39 2.00
CA LYS A 48 14.12 20.55 1.65
C LYS A 48 13.80 21.44 2.85
N VAL A 49 13.55 20.82 4.01
CA VAL A 49 13.23 21.53 5.25
C VAL A 49 14.18 21.09 6.34
N SER A 50 14.96 22.03 6.88
CA SER A 50 15.89 21.73 7.96
C SER A 50 15.16 21.28 9.23
N VAL A 51 15.56 20.12 9.75
CA VAL A 51 15.07 19.54 11.00
C VAL A 51 16.22 19.27 11.96
N LEU A 52 15.92 18.84 13.20
CA LEU A 52 16.95 18.44 14.16
C LEU A 52 17.73 17.22 13.67
N TYR A 53 19.05 17.21 13.90
CA TYR A 53 19.95 16.14 13.47
C TYR A 53 19.45 14.72 13.87
N LYS A 54 18.89 14.59 15.08
CA LYS A 54 18.46 13.30 15.67
C LYS A 54 17.23 12.67 14.98
N ILE A 55 16.45 13.46 14.25
CA ILE A 55 15.19 13.01 13.63
C ILE A 55 15.26 12.97 12.10
N ARG A 56 16.38 13.38 11.50
CA ARG A 56 16.50 13.52 10.03
C ARG A 56 16.32 12.22 9.24
N THR A 57 16.56 11.07 9.88
CA THR A 57 16.39 9.74 9.28
C THR A 57 15.11 9.04 9.75
N ARG A 58 14.25 9.74 10.50
CA ARG A 58 13.02 9.21 11.08
C ARG A 58 11.83 9.92 10.44
N LEU A 59 11.25 9.30 9.41
CA LEU A 59 10.21 9.90 8.57
C LEU A 59 9.11 10.61 9.37
N THR A 60 8.48 9.89 10.31
CA THR A 60 7.31 10.40 11.04
C THR A 60 7.63 11.54 12.00
N GLN A 61 8.80 11.47 12.66
CA GLN A 61 9.30 12.54 13.53
C GLN A 61 9.74 13.77 12.73
N ALA A 62 10.39 13.57 11.58
CA ALA A 62 10.75 14.66 10.67
C ALA A 62 9.48 15.36 10.14
N ALA A 63 8.48 14.59 9.70
CA ALA A 63 7.19 15.11 9.27
C ALA A 63 6.50 15.90 10.40
N GLN A 64 6.42 15.34 11.62
CA GLN A 64 5.85 16.03 12.78
C GLN A 64 6.56 17.36 13.08
N PHE A 65 7.89 17.39 12.98
CA PHE A 65 8.65 18.61 13.17
C PHE A 65 8.27 19.67 12.12
N ILE A 66 8.16 19.29 10.85
CA ILE A 66 7.77 20.21 9.79
C ILE A 66 6.35 20.73 10.03
N GLU A 67 5.40 19.89 10.42
CA GLU A 67 4.04 20.34 10.72
C GLU A 67 4.01 21.38 11.85
N ASN A 68 4.74 21.11 12.94
CA ASN A 68 4.76 21.99 14.11
C ASN A 68 5.41 23.35 13.82
N PHE A 69 6.45 23.40 12.99
CA PHE A 69 7.27 24.60 12.78
C PHE A 69 7.04 25.32 11.44
N LYS A 70 6.49 24.63 10.43
CA LYS A 70 6.26 25.14 9.07
C LYS A 70 4.82 24.96 8.56
N HIS A 71 3.95 24.37 9.38
CA HIS A 71 2.57 23.98 9.05
C HIS A 71 2.45 22.79 8.10
N ARG A 72 1.33 22.10 8.21
CA ARG A 72 0.99 20.92 7.41
C ARG A 72 1.03 21.15 5.90
N LYS A 73 0.62 22.33 5.43
CA LYS A 73 0.69 22.69 4.01
C LYS A 73 2.12 22.61 3.43
N SER A 74 3.14 22.94 4.23
CA SER A 74 4.53 22.79 3.80
C SER A 74 4.95 21.33 3.69
N LEU A 75 4.51 20.48 4.64
CA LEU A 75 4.75 19.05 4.56
C LEU A 75 4.10 18.44 3.32
N VAL A 76 2.82 18.74 3.05
CA VAL A 76 2.08 18.29 1.86
C VAL A 76 2.80 18.73 0.58
N SER A 77 3.29 19.97 0.51
CA SER A 77 4.06 20.46 -0.64
C SER A 77 5.33 19.63 -0.89
N VAL A 78 6.08 19.32 0.16
CA VAL A 78 7.32 18.52 0.05
C VAL A 78 7.00 17.06 -0.34
N MET A 79 5.91 16.50 0.19
CA MET A 79 5.42 15.18 -0.21
C MET A 79 5.04 15.15 -1.70
N ASN A 80 4.33 16.17 -2.19
CA ASN A 80 4.01 16.30 -3.60
C ASN A 80 5.26 16.37 -4.48
N GLU A 81 6.29 17.12 -4.06
CA GLU A 81 7.57 17.14 -4.78
C GLU A 81 8.26 15.77 -4.78
N ALA A 82 8.22 15.03 -3.67
CA ALA A 82 8.86 13.72 -3.54
C ALA A 82 8.21 12.64 -4.42
N PHE A 83 6.91 12.78 -4.72
CA PHE A 83 6.13 11.85 -5.52
C PHE A 83 5.65 12.43 -6.86
N ALA A 84 6.21 13.56 -7.30
CA ALA A 84 5.81 14.26 -8.52
C ALA A 84 6.04 13.41 -9.79
N MET A 85 7.02 12.51 -9.75
CA MET A 85 7.33 11.59 -10.85
C MET A 85 6.83 10.19 -10.51
N THR A 86 6.02 9.63 -11.41
CA THR A 86 5.55 8.25 -11.32
C THR A 86 6.51 7.32 -12.03
N SER A 87 6.91 6.22 -11.38
CA SER A 87 7.68 5.15 -12.02
C SER A 87 6.88 4.47 -13.13
N THR A 88 7.56 3.95 -14.14
CA THR A 88 6.92 3.08 -15.14
C THR A 88 6.47 1.78 -14.44
N PRO A 89 5.19 1.38 -14.53
CA PRO A 89 4.72 0.16 -13.91
C PRO A 89 5.50 -1.07 -14.41
N SER A 90 5.91 -1.93 -13.48
CA SER A 90 6.54 -3.21 -13.82
C SER A 90 5.53 -4.21 -14.42
N ALA A 91 6.03 -5.29 -15.03
CA ALA A 91 5.18 -6.37 -15.55
C ALA A 91 4.21 -6.94 -14.49
N LEU A 92 4.64 -7.02 -13.22
CA LEU A 92 3.80 -7.48 -12.13
C LEU A 92 2.69 -6.47 -11.79
N HIS A 93 2.98 -5.15 -11.80
CA HIS A 93 1.95 -4.13 -11.61
C HIS A 93 0.88 -4.26 -12.71
N CYS A 94 1.30 -4.38 -13.97
CA CYS A 94 0.41 -4.53 -15.11
C CYS A 94 -0.43 -5.82 -15.04
N ALA A 95 0.17 -6.96 -14.66
CA ALA A 95 -0.54 -8.22 -14.52
C ALA A 95 -1.62 -8.15 -13.42
N LEU A 96 -1.28 -7.61 -12.25
CA LEU A 96 -2.23 -7.42 -11.14
C LEU A 96 -3.33 -6.40 -11.47
N ALA A 97 -3.01 -5.35 -12.22
CA ALA A 97 -4.00 -4.37 -12.67
C ALA A 97 -4.99 -4.95 -13.70
N ALA A 98 -4.52 -5.84 -14.57
CA ALA A 98 -5.34 -6.52 -15.58
C ALA A 98 -6.27 -7.58 -14.98
N MET A 99 -5.88 -8.22 -13.87
CA MET A 99 -6.74 -9.16 -13.15
C MET A 99 -8.07 -8.49 -12.77
N GLY A 100 -9.19 -9.02 -13.28
CA GLY A 100 -10.54 -8.52 -13.09
C GLY A 100 -10.94 -8.24 -11.63
N ALA A 101 -11.99 -7.42 -11.48
CA ALA A 101 -12.53 -6.83 -10.24
C ALA A 101 -12.10 -7.47 -8.90
N GLY A 102 -11.42 -6.69 -8.07
CA GLY A 102 -11.06 -7.06 -6.71
C GLY A 102 -10.54 -5.90 -5.87
N LEU A 103 -10.00 -6.20 -4.70
CA LEU A 103 -9.31 -5.25 -3.84
C LEU A 103 -7.80 -5.42 -3.99
N VAL A 104 -7.10 -4.32 -4.20
CA VAL A 104 -5.65 -4.22 -4.00
C VAL A 104 -5.39 -3.22 -2.89
N VAL A 105 -4.53 -3.59 -1.95
CA VAL A 105 -4.04 -2.68 -0.92
C VAL A 105 -2.66 -2.21 -1.31
N ASP A 106 -2.46 -0.91 -1.39
CA ASP A 106 -1.17 -0.30 -1.70
C ASP A 106 -0.74 0.57 -0.51
N SER A 107 0.30 0.12 0.17
CA SER A 107 0.78 0.71 1.42
C SER A 107 1.85 1.78 1.22
N TRP A 108 1.96 2.35 0.02
CA TRP A 108 2.86 3.46 -0.27
C TRP A 108 2.15 4.63 -0.95
N TYR A 109 2.85 5.77 -1.08
CA TYR A 109 2.23 7.03 -1.52
C TYR A 109 2.27 7.27 -3.04
N ASP A 110 3.11 6.54 -3.77
CA ASP A 110 3.32 6.76 -5.20
C ASP A 110 2.11 6.33 -6.05
N ASP A 111 2.12 6.73 -7.32
CA ASP A 111 0.99 6.51 -8.23
C ASP A 111 1.20 5.31 -9.17
N THR A 112 2.25 4.51 -9.01
CA THR A 112 2.66 3.47 -9.99
C THR A 112 1.55 2.46 -10.24
N PHE A 113 0.93 1.92 -9.19
CA PHE A 113 -0.15 0.96 -9.35
C PHE A 113 -1.44 1.60 -9.89
N ALA A 114 -1.74 2.85 -9.49
CA ALA A 114 -2.86 3.60 -10.05
C ALA A 114 -2.68 3.85 -11.56
N CYS A 115 -1.45 4.14 -11.99
CA CYS A 115 -1.10 4.26 -13.40
C CYS A 115 -1.30 2.93 -14.16
N ALA A 116 -0.85 1.81 -13.57
CA ALA A 116 -1.10 0.49 -14.15
C ALA A 116 -2.61 0.19 -14.30
N LEU A 117 -3.42 0.52 -13.28
CA LEU A 117 -4.87 0.37 -13.34
C LEU A 117 -5.50 1.23 -14.45
N ALA A 118 -5.11 2.49 -14.57
CA ALA A 118 -5.61 3.38 -15.63
C ALA A 118 -5.24 2.85 -17.03
N GLN A 119 -4.02 2.33 -17.21
CA GLN A 119 -3.57 1.73 -18.46
C GLN A 119 -4.33 0.44 -18.80
N SER A 120 -4.54 -0.44 -17.81
CA SER A 120 -5.28 -1.69 -18.01
C SER A 120 -6.79 -1.48 -18.14
N ARG A 121 -7.33 -0.36 -17.64
CA ARG A 121 -8.76 -0.05 -17.62
C ARG A 121 -9.04 1.38 -18.06
N PRO A 122 -8.83 1.71 -19.35
CA PRO A 122 -8.99 3.07 -19.86
C PRO A 122 -10.44 3.58 -19.79
N GLN A 123 -11.42 2.67 -19.72
CA GLN A 123 -12.84 3.01 -19.58
C GLN A 123 -13.29 3.18 -18.12
N GLY A 124 -12.37 3.08 -17.14
CA GLY A 124 -12.69 3.15 -15.72
C GLY A 124 -13.13 1.80 -15.13
N GLY A 125 -14.19 1.79 -14.32
CA GLY A 125 -14.65 0.59 -13.61
C GLY A 125 -13.82 0.22 -12.37
N TRP A 126 -13.04 1.19 -11.87
CA TRP A 126 -12.32 1.09 -10.61
C TRP A 126 -12.40 2.41 -9.83
N ALA A 127 -12.16 2.32 -8.52
CA ALA A 127 -12.08 3.47 -7.64
C ALA A 127 -10.89 3.37 -6.69
N GLN A 128 -10.36 4.53 -6.32
CA GLN A 128 -9.30 4.66 -5.33
C GLN A 128 -9.89 5.06 -3.98
N LEU A 129 -9.48 4.39 -2.92
CA LEU A 129 -9.82 4.72 -1.54
C LEU A 129 -8.55 5.19 -0.84
N GLN A 130 -8.56 6.38 -0.25
CA GLN A 130 -7.41 6.92 0.47
C GLN A 130 -7.74 7.14 1.94
N GLY A 131 -6.82 6.78 2.83
CA GLY A 131 -6.85 7.19 4.23
C GLY A 131 -6.67 8.71 4.35
N LEU A 132 -7.34 9.32 5.31
CA LEU A 132 -7.31 10.76 5.57
C LEU A 132 -6.77 11.08 6.96
N SER A 133 -5.91 12.09 7.04
CA SER A 133 -5.45 12.66 8.31
C SER A 133 -6.56 13.47 8.98
N GLN A 134 -6.68 13.38 10.30
CA GLN A 134 -7.64 14.20 11.03
C GLN A 134 -7.20 15.67 11.17
N ALA A 135 -5.94 15.99 10.87
CA ALA A 135 -5.47 17.37 10.80
C ALA A 135 -6.08 18.14 9.61
N GLU A 136 -6.48 17.45 8.54
CA GLU A 136 -7.13 18.03 7.35
C GLU A 136 -8.61 17.67 7.23
N HIS A 137 -8.99 16.48 7.70
CA HIS A 137 -10.32 15.89 7.46
C HIS A 137 -10.95 15.40 8.76
N PHE A 138 -11.09 16.31 9.73
CA PHE A 138 -11.60 15.97 11.06
C PHE A 138 -12.95 15.22 11.01
N GLY A 139 -12.99 14.04 11.61
CA GLY A 139 -14.16 13.15 11.65
C GLY A 139 -14.33 12.25 10.42
N HIS A 140 -13.50 12.42 9.40
CA HIS A 140 -13.52 11.63 8.16
C HIS A 140 -12.21 10.88 7.99
N TRP A 141 -12.28 9.55 7.88
CA TRP A 141 -11.07 8.70 7.87
C TRP A 141 -10.65 8.22 6.49
N PHE A 142 -11.55 8.26 5.52
CA PHE A 142 -11.27 7.86 4.16
C PHE A 142 -12.10 8.67 3.15
N ALA A 143 -11.56 8.82 1.94
CA ALA A 143 -12.27 9.34 0.78
C ALA A 143 -12.22 8.34 -0.38
N ALA A 144 -13.22 8.40 -1.25
CA ALA A 144 -13.29 7.60 -2.47
C ALA A 144 -13.15 8.50 -3.69
N TYR A 145 -12.41 8.04 -4.69
CA TYR A 145 -12.17 8.74 -5.93
C TYR A 145 -12.45 7.82 -7.11
N SER A 146 -13.07 8.33 -8.17
CA SER A 146 -13.23 7.59 -9.44
C SER A 146 -11.89 7.42 -10.16
N ALA A 147 -11.89 6.60 -11.21
CA ALA A 147 -10.73 6.34 -12.06
C ALA A 147 -10.11 7.60 -12.69
N ASP A 148 -10.88 8.66 -12.88
CA ASP A 148 -10.44 9.98 -13.38
C ASP A 148 -10.00 10.94 -12.25
N GLY A 149 -10.06 10.50 -10.99
CA GLY A 149 -9.65 11.27 -9.82
C GLY A 149 -10.73 12.16 -9.21
N ALA A 150 -11.98 12.14 -9.71
CA ALA A 150 -13.06 12.91 -9.10
C ALA A 150 -13.46 12.33 -7.73
N LEU A 151 -13.73 13.20 -6.76
CA LEU A 151 -14.23 12.79 -5.44
C LEU A 151 -15.63 12.18 -5.60
N LEU A 152 -15.85 11.05 -4.93
CA LEU A 152 -17.12 10.33 -4.89
C LEU A 152 -17.81 10.53 -3.55
N ASP A 153 -19.13 10.72 -3.59
CA ASP A 153 -19.97 10.85 -2.39
C ASP A 153 -20.04 9.55 -1.56
N ALA A 154 -19.77 8.41 -2.19
CA ALA A 154 -19.76 7.10 -1.54
C ALA A 154 -18.76 6.15 -2.18
N VAL A 155 -18.32 5.18 -1.39
CA VAL A 155 -17.48 4.07 -1.88
C VAL A 155 -18.31 3.21 -2.83
N PRO A 156 -17.83 2.94 -4.07
CA PRO A 156 -18.55 2.07 -5.00
C PRO A 156 -18.79 0.67 -4.44
N ALA A 157 -19.99 0.14 -4.68
CA ALA A 157 -20.37 -1.21 -4.22
C ALA A 157 -19.79 -2.33 -5.11
N SER A 158 -19.28 -2.00 -6.29
CA SER A 158 -18.77 -2.94 -7.29
C SER A 158 -17.61 -2.33 -8.08
N GLY A 159 -16.85 -3.17 -8.78
CA GLY A 159 -15.66 -2.77 -9.53
C GLY A 159 -14.38 -3.06 -8.76
N ALA A 160 -13.25 -2.69 -9.34
CA ALA A 160 -11.96 -2.83 -8.66
C ALA A 160 -11.74 -1.68 -7.67
N LEU A 161 -11.14 -2.00 -6.52
CA LEU A 161 -10.79 -1.03 -5.48
C LEU A 161 -9.28 -1.02 -5.29
N LEU A 162 -8.67 0.15 -5.41
CA LEU A 162 -7.32 0.43 -4.95
C LEU A 162 -7.41 1.11 -3.59
N TYR A 163 -7.04 0.43 -2.52
CA TYR A 163 -7.04 1.01 -1.17
C TYR A 163 -5.64 1.42 -0.75
N LYS A 164 -5.44 2.73 -0.52
CA LYS A 164 -4.22 3.32 0.01
C LYS A 164 -4.46 3.75 1.48
N PRO A 165 -4.19 2.88 2.47
CA PRO A 165 -4.58 3.10 3.87
C PRO A 165 -3.90 4.30 4.54
N ILE A 166 -2.75 4.73 4.03
CA ILE A 166 -1.99 5.89 4.52
C ILE A 166 -2.12 7.11 3.60
N GLY A 167 -3.04 7.06 2.63
CA GLY A 167 -3.21 8.09 1.61
C GLY A 167 -2.27 7.90 0.42
N GLY A 168 -2.18 8.91 -0.44
CA GLY A 168 -1.40 8.89 -1.67
C GLY A 168 -1.27 10.27 -2.32
N HIS A 169 -0.34 10.38 -3.26
CA HIS A 169 -0.08 11.61 -4.00
C HIS A 169 -1.26 12.03 -4.88
N ALA A 170 -1.65 11.22 -5.85
CA ALA A 170 -2.82 11.50 -6.68
C ALA A 170 -4.06 10.75 -6.16
N PRO A 171 -5.28 11.32 -6.27
CA PRO A 171 -5.59 12.58 -6.95
C PRO A 171 -5.59 13.81 -6.04
N ALA A 172 -5.56 13.65 -4.71
CA ALA A 172 -5.90 14.72 -3.76
C ALA A 172 -4.80 15.07 -2.74
N SER A 173 -3.62 14.45 -2.83
CA SER A 173 -2.49 14.70 -1.93
C SER A 173 -2.82 14.44 -0.44
N ASN A 174 -3.54 13.34 -0.17
CA ASN A 174 -3.84 12.94 1.21
C ASN A 174 -2.66 12.15 1.78
N TYR A 175 -2.12 12.56 2.92
CA TYR A 175 -0.98 11.89 3.54
C TYR A 175 -1.19 11.66 5.03
N LEU A 176 -1.03 10.43 5.49
CA LEU A 176 -0.79 10.12 6.89
C LEU A 176 0.69 9.84 7.06
N VAL A 177 1.46 10.79 7.55
CA VAL A 177 2.92 10.70 7.57
C VAL A 177 3.54 11.16 8.89
N SER A 178 2.90 12.06 9.65
CA SER A 178 3.45 12.54 10.93
C SER A 178 3.17 11.58 12.09
N ASP A 179 3.90 11.74 13.20
CA ASP A 179 3.61 10.99 14.43
C ASP A 179 2.15 11.17 14.87
N SER A 180 1.60 12.39 14.78
CA SER A 180 0.21 12.67 15.13
C SER A 180 -0.78 11.95 14.22
N ASP A 181 -0.57 11.94 12.90
CA ASP A 181 -1.40 11.18 11.96
C ASP A 181 -1.50 9.70 12.36
N PHE A 182 -0.34 9.10 12.68
CA PHE A 182 -0.26 7.69 13.03
C PHE A 182 -0.84 7.40 14.41
N VAL A 183 -0.67 8.29 15.39
CA VAL A 183 -1.30 8.14 16.71
C VAL A 183 -2.82 8.15 16.57
N GLU A 184 -3.39 9.13 15.86
CA GLU A 184 -4.84 9.26 15.67
C GLU A 184 -5.43 8.04 14.97
N VAL A 185 -4.89 7.66 13.80
CA VAL A 185 -5.43 6.51 13.06
C VAL A 185 -5.25 5.21 13.84
N MET A 186 -4.15 5.01 14.57
CA MET A 186 -3.93 3.79 15.34
C MET A 186 -4.86 3.65 16.53
N THR A 187 -5.34 4.76 17.09
CA THR A 187 -6.33 4.72 18.19
C THR A 187 -7.70 4.23 17.75
N GLU A 188 -8.05 4.41 16.48
CA GLU A 188 -9.39 4.11 15.95
C GLU A 188 -9.40 2.86 15.05
N ILE A 189 -8.24 2.48 14.49
CA ILE A 189 -8.17 1.35 13.56
C ILE A 189 -8.43 0.00 14.23
N ASP A 190 -8.23 -0.11 15.54
CA ASP A 190 -8.43 -1.37 16.27
C ASP A 190 -9.91 -1.80 16.27
N ILE A 191 -10.83 -0.84 16.35
CA ILE A 191 -12.28 -0.99 16.19
C ILE A 191 -12.73 -0.88 14.72
N GLN A 192 -11.78 -0.69 13.81
CA GLN A 192 -11.92 -0.74 12.34
C GLN A 192 -12.53 0.52 11.70
N THR A 193 -12.75 1.60 12.46
CA THR A 193 -13.39 2.84 11.98
C THR A 193 -12.70 3.42 10.72
N PRO A 194 -11.36 3.54 10.66
CA PRO A 194 -10.67 4.12 9.51
C PRO A 194 -10.63 3.23 8.27
N ILE A 195 -11.03 1.96 8.37
CA ILE A 195 -11.00 1.04 7.23
C ILE A 195 -12.35 1.12 6.50
N PRO A 196 -12.37 1.46 5.20
CA PRO A 196 -13.62 1.59 4.44
C PRO A 196 -14.50 0.33 4.56
N PRO A 197 -15.83 0.46 4.78
CA PRO A 197 -16.73 -0.70 4.91
C PRO A 197 -16.64 -1.69 3.75
N ALA A 198 -16.45 -1.20 2.52
CA ALA A 198 -16.25 -2.05 1.34
C ALA A 198 -14.98 -2.91 1.45
N VAL A 199 -13.87 -2.36 1.96
CA VAL A 199 -12.63 -3.10 2.24
C VAL A 199 -12.87 -4.16 3.31
N GLN A 200 -13.57 -3.79 4.39
CA GLN A 200 -13.91 -4.72 5.47
C GLN A 200 -14.78 -5.89 4.98
N ALA A 201 -15.73 -5.63 4.08
CA ALA A 201 -16.58 -6.64 3.48
C ALA A 201 -15.78 -7.54 2.52
N TRP A 202 -14.95 -6.93 1.66
CA TRP A 202 -14.19 -7.65 0.64
C TRP A 202 -13.21 -8.63 1.26
N ARG A 203 -12.47 -8.25 2.30
CA ARG A 203 -11.42 -9.12 2.87
C ARG A 203 -11.92 -10.35 3.61
N ARG A 204 -13.21 -10.44 3.95
CA ARG A 204 -13.75 -11.57 4.74
C ARG A 204 -13.46 -12.90 4.02
N GLY A 205 -12.83 -13.83 4.74
CA GLY A 205 -12.48 -15.16 4.24
C GLY A 205 -11.40 -15.20 3.15
N ARG A 206 -10.78 -14.06 2.81
CA ARG A 206 -9.74 -13.98 1.77
C ARG A 206 -8.36 -13.90 2.38
N SER A 207 -7.38 -14.44 1.66
CA SER A 207 -5.97 -14.38 2.05
C SER A 207 -5.33 -13.08 1.59
N PHE A 208 -4.23 -12.68 2.21
CA PHE A 208 -3.37 -11.61 1.71
C PHE A 208 -2.07 -12.19 1.13
N LEU A 209 -1.60 -11.58 0.04
CA LEU A 209 -0.28 -11.79 -0.54
C LEU A 209 0.51 -10.48 -0.42
N PHE A 210 1.49 -10.45 0.47
CA PHE A 210 2.36 -9.31 0.70
C PHE A 210 3.55 -9.32 -0.27
N LEU A 211 3.66 -8.25 -1.07
CA LEU A 211 4.66 -8.07 -2.12
C LEU A 211 5.44 -6.78 -1.85
N GLY A 212 6.76 -6.83 -1.83
CA GLY A 212 7.59 -5.64 -1.57
C GLY A 212 7.39 -5.03 -0.17
N CYS A 213 6.91 -5.83 0.79
CA CYS A 213 6.69 -5.42 2.17
C CYS A 213 7.87 -5.83 3.05
N ARG A 214 8.30 -4.95 3.96
CA ARG A 214 9.14 -5.30 5.10
C ARG A 214 8.34 -5.09 6.38
N PHE A 215 8.44 -6.05 7.29
CA PHE A 215 7.75 -6.04 8.58
C PHE A 215 8.73 -5.74 9.71
N ASP A 216 9.79 -5.00 9.42
CA ASP A 216 10.86 -4.61 10.33
C ASP A 216 10.43 -3.47 11.26
N ASP A 217 9.52 -2.60 10.80
CA ASP A 217 8.92 -1.52 11.59
C ASP A 217 7.60 -1.90 12.28
N GLN A 218 7.31 -1.26 13.43
CA GLN A 218 6.07 -1.51 14.19
C GLN A 218 4.82 -0.97 13.49
N LEU A 219 4.90 0.18 12.81
CA LEU A 219 3.74 0.78 12.13
C LEU A 219 3.31 -0.10 10.97
N THR A 220 4.24 -0.58 10.14
CA THR A 220 3.92 -1.46 9.00
C THR A 220 3.24 -2.75 9.45
N ARG A 221 3.75 -3.39 10.52
CA ARG A 221 3.11 -4.56 11.16
C ARG A 221 1.71 -4.24 11.69
N SER A 222 1.54 -3.08 12.33
CA SER A 222 0.27 -2.68 12.93
C SER A 222 -0.80 -2.44 11.85
N PHE A 223 -0.47 -1.73 10.78
CA PHE A 223 -1.38 -1.55 9.65
C PHE A 223 -1.74 -2.87 8.97
N ALA A 224 -0.73 -3.69 8.65
CA ALA A 224 -0.97 -4.99 8.03
C ALA A 224 -1.93 -5.82 8.89
N ARG A 225 -1.68 -5.93 10.21
CA ARG A 225 -2.53 -6.64 11.18
C ARG A 225 -3.97 -6.15 11.16
N GLN A 226 -4.18 -4.84 11.17
CA GLN A 226 -5.53 -4.28 11.27
C GLN A 226 -6.28 -4.36 9.94
N ILE A 227 -5.57 -4.25 8.81
CA ILE A 227 -6.13 -4.43 7.48
C ILE A 227 -6.50 -5.90 7.23
N MET A 228 -5.69 -6.87 7.69
CA MET A 228 -5.99 -8.29 7.54
C MET A 228 -6.98 -8.83 8.59
N LYS A 229 -7.27 -8.07 9.65
CA LYS A 229 -8.18 -8.50 10.72
C LYS A 229 -9.54 -8.95 10.17
N ARG A 230 -10.02 -10.12 10.59
CA ARG A 230 -11.26 -10.78 10.11
C ARG A 230 -11.23 -11.17 8.62
N SER A 231 -10.04 -11.41 8.07
CA SER A 231 -9.86 -12.07 6.77
C SER A 231 -9.74 -13.59 6.94
N SER A 232 -8.92 -14.29 6.15
CA SER A 232 -8.61 -15.72 6.39
C SER A 232 -7.57 -15.90 7.50
N ASP A 233 -7.26 -17.16 7.81
CA ASP A 233 -6.23 -17.60 8.75
C ASP A 233 -4.89 -17.94 8.06
N MET A 234 -4.82 -17.81 6.74
CA MET A 234 -3.67 -18.18 5.92
C MET A 234 -3.31 -17.04 4.98
N HIS A 235 -2.08 -16.55 5.08
CA HIS A 235 -1.55 -15.48 4.23
C HIS A 235 -0.15 -15.85 3.73
N TRP A 236 0.39 -15.05 2.81
CA TRP A 236 1.75 -15.23 2.31
C TRP A 236 2.49 -13.92 2.16
N ALA A 237 3.79 -13.95 2.38
CA ALA A 237 4.67 -12.81 2.13
C ALA A 237 5.91 -13.27 1.36
N VAL A 238 6.24 -12.55 0.30
CA VAL A 238 7.49 -12.75 -0.45
C VAL A 238 8.60 -12.02 0.30
N LEU A 239 9.45 -12.79 0.98
CA LEU A 239 10.53 -12.28 1.82
C LEU A 239 11.79 -13.11 1.53
N PRO A 240 12.74 -12.58 0.73
CA PRO A 240 13.93 -13.33 0.36
C PRO A 240 14.91 -13.52 1.52
N ASP A 241 14.96 -12.55 2.43
CA ASP A 241 15.89 -12.56 3.55
C ASP A 241 15.30 -13.28 4.76
N GLU A 242 16.18 -13.84 5.59
CA GLU A 242 15.79 -14.42 6.87
C GLU A 242 15.08 -13.37 7.72
N PRO A 243 13.84 -13.63 8.20
CA PRO A 243 13.12 -12.70 9.04
C PRO A 243 13.88 -12.45 10.35
N THR A 244 13.91 -11.19 10.80
CA THR A 244 14.32 -10.89 12.18
C THR A 244 13.40 -11.59 13.18
N ARG A 245 13.84 -11.71 14.44
CA ARG A 245 13.02 -12.32 15.52
C ARG A 245 11.62 -11.71 15.63
N MET A 246 11.49 -10.40 15.41
CA MET A 246 10.19 -9.71 15.49
C MET A 246 9.35 -9.91 14.24
N GLU A 247 9.97 -9.98 13.05
CA GLU A 247 9.28 -10.34 11.82
C GLU A 247 8.78 -11.79 11.89
N ALA A 248 9.62 -12.76 12.25
CA ALA A 248 9.24 -14.16 12.40
C ALA A 248 8.05 -14.33 13.34
N ARG A 249 8.10 -13.67 14.52
CA ARG A 249 7.00 -13.66 15.48
C ARG A 249 5.72 -13.08 14.89
N PHE A 250 5.81 -11.97 14.16
CA PHE A 250 4.65 -11.37 13.51
C PHE A 250 4.06 -12.30 12.44
N LEU A 251 4.89 -12.90 11.60
CA LEU A 251 4.46 -13.83 10.57
C LEU A 251 3.71 -15.03 11.18
N GLU A 252 4.26 -15.62 12.25
CA GLU A 252 3.62 -16.72 12.98
C GLU A 252 2.29 -16.28 13.62
N GLU A 253 2.28 -15.17 14.36
CA GLU A 253 1.08 -14.63 15.03
C GLU A 253 -0.06 -14.32 14.06
N GLN A 254 0.26 -13.98 12.80
CA GLN A 254 -0.71 -13.58 11.78
C GLN A 254 -0.99 -14.68 10.73
N GLY A 255 -0.45 -15.88 10.88
CA GLY A 255 -0.66 -16.96 9.90
C GLY A 255 -0.06 -16.66 8.51
N ILE A 256 1.03 -15.90 8.45
CA ILE A 256 1.69 -15.50 7.21
C ILE A 256 2.83 -16.49 6.91
N THR A 257 2.68 -17.26 5.85
CA THR A 257 3.74 -18.15 5.36
C THR A 257 4.76 -17.35 4.56
N CYS A 258 6.02 -17.41 4.95
CA CYS A 258 7.13 -16.82 4.21
C CYS A 258 7.40 -17.59 2.91
N ILE A 259 7.51 -16.87 1.80
CA ILE A 259 7.98 -17.37 0.51
C ILE A 259 9.41 -16.85 0.33
N ALA A 260 10.38 -17.70 0.64
CA ALA A 260 11.81 -17.40 0.57
C ALA A 260 12.30 -17.38 -0.89
N MET A 261 11.89 -16.36 -1.63
CA MET A 261 12.26 -16.12 -3.03
C MET A 261 12.64 -14.65 -3.23
N PRO A 262 13.63 -14.34 -4.08
CA PRO A 262 13.85 -12.98 -4.57
C PRO A 262 12.57 -12.40 -5.17
N LEU A 263 12.25 -11.15 -4.85
CA LEU A 263 11.02 -10.49 -5.31
C LEU A 263 10.90 -10.50 -6.84
N GLY A 264 12.00 -10.26 -7.57
CA GLY A 264 12.02 -10.32 -9.03
C GLY A 264 11.69 -11.71 -9.58
N GLY A 265 12.32 -12.76 -9.03
CA GLY A 265 12.03 -14.14 -9.47
C GLY A 265 10.61 -14.61 -9.14
N PHE A 266 10.06 -14.18 -7.99
CA PHE A 266 8.65 -14.43 -7.69
C PHE A 266 7.72 -13.67 -8.64
N ALA A 267 8.04 -12.41 -8.95
CA ALA A 267 7.26 -11.58 -9.85
C ALA A 267 7.18 -12.18 -11.26
N GLU A 268 8.31 -12.62 -11.82
CA GLU A 268 8.37 -13.31 -13.11
C GLU A 268 7.51 -14.58 -13.10
N ALA A 269 7.72 -15.45 -12.12
CA ALA A 269 6.96 -16.69 -11.99
C ALA A 269 5.44 -16.46 -11.83
N LEU A 270 5.05 -15.39 -11.10
CA LEU A 270 3.65 -15.06 -10.91
C LEU A 270 3.03 -14.50 -12.20
N VAL A 271 3.74 -13.62 -12.92
CA VAL A 271 3.29 -13.09 -14.21
C VAL A 271 3.06 -14.23 -15.21
N ASP A 272 4.01 -15.16 -15.31
CA ASP A 272 3.89 -16.33 -16.20
C ASP A 272 2.69 -17.21 -15.83
N ALA A 273 2.46 -17.44 -14.53
CA ALA A 273 1.32 -18.21 -14.04
C ALA A 273 -0.04 -17.51 -14.29
N LEU A 274 -0.07 -16.18 -14.40
CA LEU A 274 -1.29 -15.40 -14.66
C LEU A 274 -1.62 -15.29 -16.16
N GLN A 275 -0.65 -15.41 -17.07
CA GLN A 275 -0.85 -15.26 -18.52
C GLN A 275 -2.00 -16.10 -19.11
N PRO A 276 -2.16 -17.41 -18.78
CA PRO A 276 -3.24 -18.21 -19.33
C PRO A 276 -4.64 -17.70 -18.95
N THR A 277 -4.75 -17.01 -17.81
CA THR A 277 -6.04 -16.45 -17.35
C THR A 277 -6.30 -15.07 -17.97
N LEU A 278 -5.26 -14.27 -18.21
CA LEU A 278 -5.40 -12.95 -18.81
C LEU A 278 -5.68 -12.99 -20.32
N ALA A 279 -5.34 -14.10 -20.99
CA ALA A 279 -5.60 -14.31 -22.41
C ALA A 279 -6.95 -14.99 -22.70
N ALA A 280 -7.67 -15.46 -21.67
CA ALA A 280 -8.97 -16.13 -21.77
C ALA A 280 -10.14 -15.15 -21.59
#